data_AF-A0AAD9ECY7-F1
#
_entry.id   AF-A0AAD9ECY7-F1
#
_cell.length_a   1.000
_cell.length_b   1.000
_cell.length_c   1.000
_cell.angle_alpha   90.00
_cell.angle_beta   90.00
_cell.angle_gamma   90.00
#
_symmetry.space_group_name_H-M   'P 1'
#
loop_
_entity.id
_entity.type
_entity.pdbx_description
1 polymer ?
#
loop_
_entity_poly.entity_id
_entity_poly.type
_entity_poly.pdbx_seq_one_letter_code
_entity_poly.pdbx_strand_id
1 'polypeptide(L)'
;MLLYVSWALQSAGLGRSAMAQIEDLAKLPPFHHDMIALDMVQKNFQLSQNNFWKAPNTPSKGTRTSEEWYTRQGYQAIARVDRGYDWMVPETQEHVPVPLVYMIKKLV
;
A
#
# COMPACT_ATOMS: atom_id res chain seq x y z
N MET A 1 6.53 2.25 -0.84
CA MET A 1 6.72 2.60 0.60
C MET A 1 5.80 1.75 1.45
N LEU A 2 6.29 1.09 2.50
CA LEU A 2 5.48 0.21 3.35
C LEU A 2 5.04 0.94 4.62
N LEU A 3 3.72 1.18 4.75
CA LEU A 3 3.10 1.59 6.01
C LEU A 3 2.48 0.36 6.66
N TYR A 4 3.00 -0.03 7.83
CA TYR A 4 2.42 -1.10 8.63
C TYR A 4 1.81 -0.53 9.91
N VAL A 5 0.55 -0.89 10.15
CA VAL A 5 -0.13 -0.63 11.42
C VAL A 5 -0.67 -1.96 11.92
N SER A 6 -0.26 -2.33 13.15
CA SER A 6 -0.75 -3.54 13.82
C SER A 6 -2.27 -3.60 13.77
N TRP A 7 -2.82 -4.76 13.44
CA TRP A 7 -4.27 -4.97 13.28
C TRP A 7 -5.07 -4.47 14.49
N ALA A 8 -4.58 -4.73 15.71
CA ALA A 8 -5.23 -4.30 16.95
C ALA A 8 -5.35 -2.77 17.09
N LEU A 9 -4.56 -2.01 16.33
CA LEU A 9 -4.53 -0.55 16.33
C LEU A 9 -5.09 0.06 15.04
N GLN A 10 -5.56 -0.77 14.10
CA GLN A 10 -6.21 -0.27 12.90
C GLN A 10 -7.53 0.41 13.26
N SER A 11 -7.97 1.36 12.42
CA SER A 11 -9.16 2.21 12.65
C SER A 11 -9.04 3.28 13.75
N ALA A 12 -7.97 3.29 14.56
CA ALA A 12 -7.70 4.35 15.54
C ALA A 12 -7.15 5.67 14.91
N GLY A 13 -7.14 5.79 13.58
CA GLY A 13 -6.60 6.96 12.88
C GLY A 13 -5.08 7.03 12.76
N LEU A 14 -4.34 6.14 13.42
CA LEU A 14 -2.87 6.14 13.46
C LEU A 14 -2.21 6.13 12.08
N GLY A 15 -2.72 5.33 11.13
CA GLY A 15 -2.17 5.29 9.78
C GLY A 15 -2.28 6.63 9.05
N ARG A 16 -3.37 7.38 9.28
CA ARG A 16 -3.55 8.71 8.69
C ARG A 16 -2.59 9.72 9.32
N SER A 17 -2.49 9.72 10.65
CA SER A 17 -1.58 10.61 11.34
C SER A 17 -0.12 10.33 10.98
N ALA A 18 0.28 9.06 10.90
CA ALA A 18 1.63 8.68 10.49
C ALA A 18 1.95 9.17 9.07
N MET A 19 1.02 8.98 8.11
CA MET A 19 1.22 9.47 6.75
C MET A 19 1.28 10.99 6.67
N ALA A 20 0.44 11.72 7.42
CA ALA A 20 0.51 13.17 7.47
C ALA A 20 1.88 13.67 7.96
N GLN A 21 2.44 13.05 9.00
CA GLN A 21 3.77 13.39 9.49
C GLN A 21 4.87 13.09 8.46
N ILE A 22 4.77 11.96 7.73
CA ILE A 22 5.72 11.63 6.65
C ILE A 22 5.64 12.64 5.50
N GLU A 23 4.41 13.00 5.11
CA GLU A 23 4.14 14.00 4.07
C GLU A 23 4.69 15.38 4.46
N ASP A 24 4.54 15.78 5.73
CA ASP A 24 5.11 17.04 6.22
C ASP A 24 6.64 17.00 6.27
N LEU A 25 7.24 15.89 6.72
CA LEU A 25 8.70 15.72 6.72
C LEU A 25 9.29 15.80 5.31
N ALA A 26 8.60 15.28 4.30
CA ALA A 26 9.07 15.35 2.91
C ALA A 26 9.14 16.79 2.36
N LYS A 27 8.30 17.71 2.87
CA LYS A 27 8.34 19.13 2.50
C LYS A 27 9.46 19.90 3.19
N LEU A 28 9.86 19.46 4.38
CA LEU A 28 10.83 20.15 5.22
C LEU A 28 12.28 19.93 4.75
N PRO A 29 13.23 20.79 5.15
CA PRO A 29 14.65 20.50 5.00
C PRO A 29 15.01 19.15 5.65
N PRO A 30 15.89 18.34 5.05
CA PRO A 30 16.69 18.62 3.85
C PRO A 30 16.05 18.20 2.52
N PHE A 31 14.82 17.68 2.54
CA PHE A 31 14.24 16.98 1.38
C PHE A 31 13.65 17.93 0.34
N HIS A 32 12.90 18.95 0.78
CA HIS A 32 12.29 19.96 -0.10
C HIS A 32 11.48 19.36 -1.27
N HIS A 33 10.79 18.24 -1.05
CA HIS A 33 10.00 17.60 -2.08
C HIS A 33 8.56 18.14 -2.09
N ASP A 34 7.99 18.24 -3.29
CA ASP A 34 6.61 18.66 -3.56
C ASP A 34 5.68 17.47 -3.88
N MET A 35 6.22 16.26 -3.84
CA MET A 35 5.51 15.05 -4.21
C MET A 35 6.02 13.84 -3.42
N ILE A 36 5.10 12.94 -3.09
CA ILE A 36 5.41 11.61 -2.56
C ILE A 36 4.82 10.55 -3.48
N ALA A 37 5.54 9.46 -3.68
CA ALA A 37 5.14 8.33 -4.49
C ALA A 37 5.17 7.03 -3.68
N LEU A 38 4.28 6.11 -4.01
CA LEU A 38 4.27 4.76 -3.47
C LEU A 38 3.79 3.76 -4.51
N ASP A 39 4.24 2.53 -4.34
CA ASP A 39 3.76 1.35 -5.00
C ASP A 39 2.97 0.50 -4.00
N MET A 40 1.96 -0.21 -4.49
CA MET A 40 1.19 -1.14 -3.69
C MET A 40 0.45 -2.15 -4.55
N VAL A 41 -0.07 -3.21 -3.92
CA VAL A 41 -0.85 -4.23 -4.62
C VAL A 41 -2.19 -3.68 -5.11
N GLN A 42 -2.59 -4.00 -6.33
CA GLN A 42 -3.86 -3.52 -6.90
C GLN A 42 -5.09 -4.03 -6.12
N LYS A 43 -6.12 -3.18 -6.00
CA LYS A 43 -7.40 -3.44 -5.31
C LYS A 43 -8.01 -4.81 -5.66
N ASN A 44 -8.12 -5.13 -6.94
CA ASN A 44 -8.75 -6.37 -7.39
C ASN A 44 -8.00 -7.61 -6.89
N PHE A 45 -6.66 -7.53 -6.84
CA PHE A 45 -5.84 -8.61 -6.30
C PHE A 45 -5.92 -8.68 -4.78
N GLN A 46 -6.05 -7.55 -4.07
CA GLN A 46 -6.34 -7.53 -2.62
C GLN A 46 -7.66 -8.22 -2.26
N LEU A 47 -8.69 -8.03 -3.10
CA LEU A 47 -10.01 -8.62 -2.89
C LEU A 47 -10.09 -10.08 -3.33
N SER A 48 -9.23 -10.51 -4.26
CA SER A 48 -9.22 -11.88 -4.78
C SER A 48 -8.92 -12.93 -3.70
N GLN A 49 -9.38 -14.17 -3.93
CA GLN A 49 -9.03 -15.32 -3.10
C GLN A 49 -7.75 -15.97 -3.65
N ASN A 50 -6.63 -15.26 -3.58
CA ASN A 50 -5.34 -15.78 -4.03
C ASN A 50 -4.50 -16.33 -2.85
N ASN A 51 -3.42 -17.05 -3.16
CA ASN A 51 -2.54 -17.62 -2.16
C ASN A 51 -1.63 -16.57 -1.49
N PHE A 52 -1.45 -15.41 -2.11
CA PHE A 52 -0.68 -14.28 -1.55
C PHE A 52 -1.27 -13.77 -0.23
N TRP A 53 -2.61 -13.72 -0.09
CA TRP A 53 -3.25 -13.30 1.16
C TRP A 53 -3.46 -14.42 2.18
N LYS A 54 -3.13 -15.67 1.84
CA LYS A 54 -3.24 -16.83 2.75
C LYS A 54 -1.96 -17.07 3.57
N ALA A 55 -0.89 -16.32 3.29
CA ALA A 55 0.36 -16.45 4.01
C ALA A 55 0.18 -16.06 5.50
N PRO A 56 0.82 -16.77 6.44
CA PRO A 56 0.82 -16.38 7.85
C PRO A 56 1.34 -14.96 8.01
N ASN A 57 0.69 -14.17 8.88
CA ASN A 57 0.87 -12.72 9.09
C ASN A 57 0.26 -11.77 8.05
N THR A 58 -0.51 -12.28 7.10
CA THR A 58 -1.32 -11.40 6.25
C THR A 58 -2.48 -10.83 7.06
N PRO A 59 -2.61 -9.49 7.20
CA PRO A 59 -3.74 -8.89 7.92
C PRO A 59 -5.06 -9.38 7.33
N SER A 60 -6.04 -9.70 8.19
CA SER A 60 -7.38 -10.07 7.75
C SER A 60 -7.93 -8.98 6.83
N LYS A 61 -8.70 -9.38 5.81
CA LYS A 61 -9.31 -8.44 4.85
C LYS A 61 -10.12 -7.40 5.63
N GLY A 62 -9.54 -6.21 5.81
CA GLY A 62 -10.26 -5.07 6.34
C GLY A 62 -11.45 -4.75 5.45
N THR A 63 -12.41 -3.98 5.95
CA THR A 63 -13.58 -3.53 5.17
C THR A 63 -13.21 -2.65 3.97
N ARG A 64 -11.94 -2.26 3.83
CA ARG A 64 -11.43 -1.39 2.76
C ARG A 64 -10.07 -1.87 2.30
N THR A 65 -9.84 -1.82 0.99
CA THR A 65 -8.50 -2.09 0.43
C THR A 65 -7.54 -0.95 0.72
N SER A 66 -6.25 -1.24 0.77
CA SER A 66 -5.25 -0.20 0.96
C SER A 66 -5.32 0.85 -0.18
N GLU A 67 -5.63 0.43 -1.42
CA GLU A 67 -5.67 1.35 -2.58
C GLU A 67 -6.77 2.41 -2.40
N GLU A 68 -7.94 1.97 -1.95
CA GLU A 68 -9.04 2.87 -1.59
C GLU A 68 -8.69 3.77 -0.40
N TRP A 69 -7.92 3.26 0.56
CA TRP A 69 -7.48 4.06 1.70
C TRP A 69 -6.58 5.22 1.25
N TYR A 70 -5.55 4.95 0.44
CA TYR A 70 -4.66 5.99 -0.09
C TYR A 70 -5.38 6.97 -1.03
N THR A 71 -6.30 6.47 -1.87
CA THR A 71 -7.14 7.34 -2.72
C THR A 71 -7.89 8.37 -1.88
N ARG A 72 -8.43 7.99 -0.72
CA ARG A 72 -9.12 8.92 0.20
C ARG A 72 -8.19 9.90 0.91
N GLN A 73 -6.89 9.63 0.96
CA GLN A 73 -5.88 10.57 1.47
C GLN A 73 -5.37 11.54 0.38
N GLY A 74 -5.92 11.47 -0.83
CA GLY A 74 -5.56 12.36 -1.95
C GLY A 74 -4.49 11.80 -2.90
N TYR A 75 -4.12 10.52 -2.77
CA TYR A 75 -3.21 9.88 -3.72
C TYR A 75 -3.94 9.54 -5.03
N GLN A 76 -3.23 9.65 -6.14
CA GLN A 76 -3.72 9.38 -7.49
C GLN A 76 -2.88 8.28 -8.13
N ALA A 77 -3.53 7.28 -8.72
CA ALA A 77 -2.84 6.24 -9.48
C ALA A 77 -2.27 6.82 -10.78
N ILE A 78 -0.98 6.58 -11.04
CA ILE A 78 -0.28 7.03 -12.26
C ILE A 78 0.10 5.88 -13.18
N ALA A 79 0.22 4.66 -12.65
CA ALA A 79 0.52 3.48 -13.44
C ALA A 79 -0.03 2.22 -12.77
N ARG A 80 -0.38 1.23 -13.59
CA ARG A 80 -0.74 -0.12 -13.16
C ARG A 80 0.10 -1.11 -13.92
N VAL A 81 0.64 -2.09 -13.21
CA VAL A 81 1.50 -3.15 -13.76
C VAL A 81 0.96 -4.47 -13.29
N ASP A 82 0.60 -5.36 -14.21
CA ASP A 82 -0.06 -6.63 -13.87
C ASP A 82 0.91 -7.67 -13.28
N ARG A 83 2.22 -7.47 -13.49
CA ARG A 83 3.29 -8.33 -12.99
C ARG A 83 4.43 -7.48 -12.42
N GLY A 84 4.19 -6.86 -11.27
CA GLY A 84 5.16 -5.98 -10.62
C GLY A 84 6.31 -6.74 -9.98
N TYR A 85 6.02 -7.86 -9.32
CA TYR A 85 7.03 -8.84 -8.91
C TYR A 85 6.40 -10.24 -8.83
N ASP A 86 7.23 -11.27 -8.95
CA ASP A 86 6.81 -12.66 -8.78
C ASP A 86 7.03 -13.08 -7.32
N TRP A 87 5.95 -13.35 -6.60
CA TRP A 87 6.01 -13.86 -5.24
C TRP A 87 5.97 -15.39 -5.24
N MET A 88 6.94 -16.03 -4.61
CA MET A 88 6.95 -17.48 -4.46
C MET A 88 6.17 -17.88 -3.20
N VAL A 89 5.13 -18.70 -3.38
CA VAL A 89 4.39 -19.32 -2.28
C VAL A 89 5.35 -20.25 -1.53
N PRO A 90 5.63 -20.04 -0.23
CA PRO A 90 6.60 -20.84 0.52
C PRO A 90 6.27 -22.34 0.53
N GLU A 91 4.99 -22.71 0.59
CA GLU A 91 4.55 -24.09 0.74
C GLU A 91 4.53 -24.86 -0.58
N THR A 92 4.15 -24.21 -1.69
CA THR A 92 3.95 -24.87 -2.99
C THR A 92 5.03 -24.55 -4.01
N GLN A 93 5.93 -23.60 -3.71
CA GLN A 93 6.91 -23.04 -4.64
C GLN A 93 6.29 -22.43 -5.92
N GLU A 94 4.98 -22.22 -5.92
CA GLU A 94 4.26 -21.59 -7.02
C GLU A 94 4.61 -20.11 -7.09
N HIS A 95 4.89 -19.60 -8.30
CA HIS A 95 5.10 -18.18 -8.53
C HIS A 95 3.79 -17.49 -8.84
N VAL A 96 3.39 -16.57 -7.95
CA VAL A 96 2.21 -15.72 -8.12
C VAL A 96 2.67 -14.35 -8.62
N PRO A 97 2.26 -13.92 -9.82
CA PRO A 97 2.55 -12.57 -10.30
C PRO A 97 1.73 -11.57 -9.48
N VAL A 98 2.40 -10.67 -8.77
CA VAL A 98 1.75 -9.66 -7.93
C VAL A 98 1.54 -8.37 -8.74
N PRO A 99 0.28 -7.97 -9.01
CA PRO A 99 -0.01 -6.76 -9.73
C PRO A 99 0.15 -5.54 -8.81
N LEU A 100 0.83 -4.51 -9.30
CA LEU A 100 1.08 -3.26 -8.59
C LEU A 100 0.31 -2.09 -9.20
N VAL A 101 0.00 -1.11 -8.36
CA VAL A 101 -0.41 0.24 -8.73
C VAL A 101 0.58 1.22 -8.12
N TYR A 102 1.06 2.15 -8.93
CA TYR A 102 1.90 3.27 -8.51
C TYR A 102 1.01 4.48 -8.31
N MET A 103 1.15 5.13 -7.16
CA MET A 103 0.35 6.27 -6.77
C MET A 103 1.25 7.44 -6.36
N ILE A 104 0.81 8.66 -6.66
CA ILE A 104 1.47 9.90 -6.23
C ILE A 104 0.50 10.78 -5.46
N LYS A 105 1.05 11.65 -4.60
CA LYS A 105 0.32 12.77 -4.00
C LYS A 105 1.21 14.01 -4.07
N LYS A 106 0.65 15.12 -4.56
CA LYS A 106 1.29 16.43 -4.46
C LYS A 106 1.18 16.91 -3.02
N LEU A 107 2.30 17.37 -2.47
CA LEU A 107 2.40 17.93 -1.13
C LEU A 107 2.14 19.43 -1.23
N VAL A 108 1.12 19.90 -0.51
CA VAL A 108 0.74 21.32 -0.41
C VAL A 108 1.27 21.88 0.90
#